data_AF-A0A7L0TST6-F1
#
_entry.id   AF-A0A7L0TST6-F1
#
_cell.length_a   1.000
_cell.length_b   1.000
_cell.length_c   1.000
_cell.angle_alpha   90.00
_cell.angle_beta   90.00
_cell.angle_gamma   90.00
#
_symmetry.space_group_name_H-M   'P 1'
#
loop_
_entity.id
_entity.type
_entity.pdbx_description
1 polymer ?
#
loop_
_entity_poly.entity_id
_entity_poly.type
_entity_poly.pdbx_seq_one_letter_code
_entity_poly.pdbx_strand_id
1 'polypeptide(L)'
;QEYSTAIDMWSVGCIFGELLTQKPLFPGKSEIDQINKVFKDLGTPSEKIWPGYNELPAVKKMTFTEYPYNNLRKRFGALLSDQGFDLMNNFLTYYPARRITAEDGLKHEYFRETPLPIDPSMFPTWPAKSEQQRVKRGTSPRPPEGGLGYSQLGDDDLKDTGFHLTTTNQGASAAGPGFSLKF
;
A
#
# COMPACT_ATOMS: atom_id res chain seq x y z
N GLN A 1 -18.78 24.26 22.02
CA GLN A 1 -17.84 23.37 21.32
C GLN A 1 -18.22 23.41 19.85
N GLU A 2 -17.42 24.03 19.00
CA GLU A 2 -17.63 23.95 17.55
C GLU A 2 -16.85 22.74 17.04
N TYR A 3 -17.58 21.70 16.67
CA TYR A 3 -17.02 20.60 15.89
C TYR A 3 -16.80 21.14 14.48
N SER A 4 -15.56 21.14 14.00
CA SER A 4 -15.22 21.64 12.67
C SER A 4 -14.96 20.46 11.74
N THR A 5 -15.45 20.55 10.50
CA THR A 5 -15.21 19.59 9.41
C THR A 5 -13.74 19.27 9.21
N ALA A 6 -12.83 20.20 9.57
CA ALA A 6 -11.39 19.96 9.54
C ALA A 6 -10.96 18.78 10.43
N ILE A 7 -11.66 18.49 11.54
CA ILE A 7 -11.34 17.37 12.44
C ILE A 7 -11.58 16.04 11.73
N ASP A 8 -12.65 15.93 10.92
CA ASP A 8 -12.94 14.75 10.12
C ASP A 8 -11.85 14.51 9.08
N MET A 9 -11.36 15.58 8.44
CA MET A 9 -10.28 15.50 7.46
C MET A 9 -8.95 15.03 8.05
N TRP A 10 -8.68 15.35 9.33
CA TRP A 10 -7.54 14.77 10.04
C TRP A 10 -7.70 13.25 10.21
N SER A 11 -8.90 12.81 10.58
CA SER A 11 -9.22 11.38 10.72
C SER A 11 -9.07 10.63 9.38
N VAL A 12 -9.47 11.24 8.27
CA VAL A 12 -9.23 10.71 6.92
C VAL A 12 -7.73 10.55 6.65
N GLY A 13 -6.90 11.53 7.02
CA GLY A 13 -5.43 11.40 6.92
C GLY A 13 -4.86 10.24 7.73
N CYS A 14 -5.37 10.03 8.95
CA CYS A 14 -5.00 8.87 9.77
C CYS A 14 -5.38 7.54 9.11
N ILE A 15 -6.61 7.43 8.59
CA ILE A 15 -7.09 6.23 7.89
C ILE A 15 -6.26 6.00 6.62
N PHE A 16 -5.94 7.06 5.87
CA PHE A 16 -5.12 6.96 4.67
C PHE A 16 -3.73 6.37 5.00
N GLY A 17 -3.07 6.87 6.04
CA GLY A 17 -1.79 6.31 6.52
C GLY A 17 -1.92 4.87 7.05
N GLU A 18 -3.03 4.55 7.69
CA GLU A 18 -3.32 3.20 8.20
C GLU A 18 -3.53 2.21 7.06
N LEU A 19 -4.26 2.56 6.00
CA LEU A 19 -4.46 1.69 4.83
C LEU A 19 -3.15 1.31 4.15
N LEU A 20 -2.20 2.25 4.09
CA LEU A 20 -0.89 2.01 3.47
C LEU A 20 0.01 1.07 4.30
N THR A 21 -0.14 1.06 5.63
CA THR A 21 0.73 0.30 6.54
C THR A 21 0.06 -0.87 7.25
N GLN A 22 -1.26 -1.00 7.08
CA GLN A 22 -2.15 -1.92 7.79
C GLN A 22 -2.04 -1.84 9.31
N LYS A 23 -1.62 -0.68 9.83
CA LYS A 23 -1.38 -0.42 11.24
C LYS A 23 -1.84 1.01 11.56
N PRO A 24 -2.40 1.27 12.74
CA PRO A 24 -2.82 2.62 13.11
C PRO A 24 -1.66 3.62 12.94
N LEU A 25 -1.94 4.76 12.31
CA LEU A 25 -0.91 5.75 11.99
C LEU A 25 -0.23 6.27 13.27
N PHE A 26 -1.04 6.62 14.26
CA PHE A 26 -0.62 7.14 15.56
C PHE A 26 -1.25 6.30 16.69
N PRO A 27 -0.62 5.17 17.09
CA PRO A 27 -1.19 4.27 18.09
C PRO A 27 -0.83 4.73 19.52
N GLY A 28 -1.44 5.82 20.00
CA GLY A 28 -1.24 6.34 21.35
C GLY A 28 -2.05 5.60 22.41
N LYS A 29 -1.48 5.50 23.61
CA LYS A 29 -2.09 4.84 24.78
C LYS A 29 -2.69 5.83 25.79
N SER A 30 -2.36 7.11 25.65
CA SER A 30 -2.88 8.24 26.43
C SER A 30 -2.89 9.49 25.55
N GLU A 31 -3.55 10.57 25.98
CA GLU A 31 -3.58 11.83 25.22
C GLU A 31 -2.17 12.39 24.98
N ILE A 32 -1.30 12.34 26.00
CA ILE A 32 0.08 12.81 25.90
C ILE A 32 0.90 11.92 24.96
N ASP A 33 0.75 10.60 25.06
CA ASP A 33 1.44 9.65 24.15
C ASP A 33 0.96 9.80 22.70
N GLN A 34 -0.34 10.05 22.50
CA GLN A 34 -0.93 10.33 21.19
C GLN A 34 -0.28 11.57 20.56
N ILE A 35 -0.22 12.69 21.30
CA ILE A 35 0.40 13.93 20.82
C ILE A 35 1.89 13.72 20.51
N ASN A 36 2.62 13.04 21.39
CA ASN A 36 4.04 12.74 21.16
C ASN A 36 4.27 11.90 19.90
N LYS A 37 3.41 10.92 19.60
CA LYS A 37 3.50 10.13 18.37
C LYS A 37 3.25 10.98 17.13
N VAL A 38 2.27 11.88 17.20
CA VAL A 38 2.00 12.85 16.12
C VAL A 38 3.23 13.73 15.89
N PHE A 39 3.83 14.30 16.94
CA PHE A 39 5.03 15.16 16.81
C PHE A 39 6.25 14.39 16.31
N LYS A 40 6.42 13.13 16.73
CA LYS A 40 7.53 12.30 16.26
C LYS A 40 7.51 12.09 14.73
N ASP A 41 6.31 11.98 14.16
CA ASP A 41 6.12 11.74 12.73
C ASP A 41 6.00 13.02 11.91
N LEU A 42 5.32 14.06 12.40
CA LEU A 42 5.06 15.30 11.66
C LEU A 42 6.01 16.46 12.03
N GLY A 43 6.77 16.32 13.11
CA GLY A 43 7.48 17.41 13.76
C GLY A 43 6.58 18.20 14.73
N THR A 44 7.18 18.95 15.64
CA THR A 44 6.47 19.83 16.56
C THR A 44 6.00 21.10 15.82
N PRO A 45 4.74 21.53 16.00
CA PRO A 45 4.26 22.76 15.38
C PRO A 45 5.06 23.99 15.83
N SER A 46 5.14 24.98 14.94
CA SER A 46 5.65 26.32 15.24
C SER A 46 4.61 27.36 14.86
N GLU A 47 4.79 28.61 15.32
CA GLU A 47 3.90 29.74 14.95
C GLU A 47 3.76 29.96 13.43
N LYS A 48 4.78 29.55 12.65
CA LYS A 48 4.72 29.62 11.19
C LYS A 48 3.71 28.62 10.61
N ILE A 49 3.66 27.41 11.17
CA ILE A 49 2.82 26.30 10.70
C ILE A 49 1.40 26.44 11.27
N TRP A 50 1.30 26.81 12.55
CA TRP A 50 0.06 27.04 13.28
C TRP A 50 0.16 28.35 14.06
N PRO A 51 -0.35 29.46 13.51
CA PRO A 51 -0.43 30.74 14.22
C PRO A 51 -1.32 30.62 15.48
N GLY A 52 -0.78 31.03 16.63
CA GLY A 52 -1.43 30.90 17.94
C GLY A 52 -1.21 29.54 18.62
N TYR A 53 -0.32 28.69 18.10
CA TYR A 53 -0.03 27.37 18.70
C TYR A 53 0.44 27.49 20.16
N ASN A 54 1.35 28.42 20.46
CA ASN A 54 1.84 28.63 21.82
C ASN A 54 0.78 29.20 22.77
N GLU A 55 -0.31 29.73 22.22
CA GLU A 55 -1.40 30.29 23.00
C GLU A 55 -2.39 29.25 23.49
N LEU A 56 -2.36 28.05 22.88
CA LEU A 56 -3.29 26.97 23.18
C LEU A 56 -3.18 26.51 24.65
N PRO A 57 -4.32 26.34 25.37
CA PRO A 57 -4.30 25.99 26.79
C PRO A 57 -3.53 24.70 27.10
N ALA A 58 -3.59 23.70 26.22
CA ALA A 58 -2.86 22.44 26.41
C ALA A 58 -1.34 22.62 26.27
N VAL A 59 -0.91 23.43 25.29
CA VAL A 59 0.52 23.73 25.04
C VAL A 59 1.13 24.51 26.20
N LYS A 60 0.38 25.43 26.81
CA LYS A 60 0.85 26.18 28.00
C LYS A 60 0.93 25.34 29.27
N LYS A 61 0.14 24.27 29.37
CA LYS A 61 0.03 23.46 30.59
C LYS A 61 0.90 22.20 30.58
N MET A 62 1.37 21.78 29.41
CA MET A 62 2.09 20.52 29.22
C MET A 62 3.44 20.79 28.57
N THR A 63 4.47 20.07 29.02
CA THR A 63 5.77 20.05 28.36
C THR A 63 5.81 18.89 27.38
N PHE A 64 6.04 19.19 26.11
CA PHE A 64 6.18 18.18 25.06
C PHE A 64 7.64 18.06 24.62
N THR A 65 8.03 16.88 24.16
CA THR A 65 9.33 16.71 23.48
C THR A 65 9.27 17.42 22.13
N GLU A 66 10.31 18.19 21.81
CA GLU A 66 10.42 18.85 20.51
C GLU A 66 11.01 17.91 19.45
N TYR A 67 10.37 17.88 18.28
CA TYR A 67 10.78 17.13 17.11
C TYR A 67 10.92 18.10 15.93
N PRO A 68 12.13 18.40 15.45
CA PRO A 68 12.34 19.49 14.50
C PRO A 68 11.91 19.19 13.05
N TYR A 69 11.64 17.92 12.70
CA TYR A 69 11.46 17.49 11.31
C TYR A 69 10.20 16.65 11.12
N ASN A 70 9.57 16.83 9.95
CA ASN A 70 8.54 15.93 9.44
C ASN A 70 9.19 14.68 8.85
N ASN A 71 8.88 13.52 9.44
CA ASN A 71 9.42 12.21 9.08
C ASN A 71 8.46 11.38 8.20
N LEU A 72 7.30 11.90 7.80
CA LEU A 72 6.34 11.14 6.98
C LEU A 72 6.98 10.66 5.68
N ARG A 73 7.79 11.48 5.00
CA ARG A 73 8.42 11.10 3.73
C ARG A 73 9.35 9.91 3.90
N LYS A 74 10.06 9.85 5.04
CA LYS A 74 10.89 8.70 5.40
C LYS A 74 10.06 7.46 5.67
N ARG A 75 8.88 7.61 6.30
CA ARG A 75 7.99 6.49 6.66
C ARG A 75 7.23 5.93 5.46
N PHE A 76 6.80 6.78 4.52
CA PHE A 76 5.91 6.41 3.42
C PHE A 76 6.55 6.52 2.03
N GLY A 77 7.81 6.93 1.91
CA GLY A 77 8.44 7.22 0.61
C GLY A 77 8.56 6.03 -0.34
N ALA A 78 8.49 4.79 0.16
CA ALA A 78 8.44 3.59 -0.68
C ALA A 78 7.00 3.17 -1.06
N LEU A 79 5.98 3.75 -0.42
CA LEU A 79 4.57 3.38 -0.57
C LEU A 79 3.76 4.43 -1.34
N LEU A 80 4.21 5.68 -1.32
CA LEU A 80 3.52 6.81 -1.93
C LEU A 80 4.38 7.47 -3.01
N SER A 81 3.69 7.92 -4.06
CA SER A 81 4.20 8.92 -4.99
C SER A 81 4.35 10.29 -4.31
N ASP A 82 4.90 11.26 -5.02
CA ASP A 82 4.92 12.64 -4.56
C ASP A 82 3.52 13.23 -4.39
N GLN A 83 2.56 12.88 -5.25
CA GLN A 83 1.17 13.35 -5.13
C GLN A 83 0.47 12.71 -3.93
N GLY A 84 0.70 11.42 -3.67
CA GLY A 84 0.15 10.75 -2.50
C GLY A 84 0.71 11.31 -1.21
N PHE A 85 2.01 11.65 -1.21
CA PHE A 85 2.65 12.32 -0.10
C PHE A 85 2.09 13.73 0.13
N ASP A 86 1.86 14.49 -0.94
CA ASP A 86 1.26 15.83 -0.85
C ASP A 86 -0.15 15.77 -0.26
N LEU A 87 -1.00 14.86 -0.76
CA LEU A 87 -2.34 14.64 -0.22
C LEU A 87 -2.32 14.27 1.28
N MET A 88 -1.39 13.40 1.69
CA MET A 88 -1.23 13.03 3.09
C MET A 88 -0.88 14.24 3.98
N ASN A 89 0.02 15.12 3.54
CA ASN A 89 0.33 16.34 4.30
C ASN A 89 -0.85 17.32 4.35
N ASN A 90 -1.60 17.41 3.25
CA ASN A 90 -2.80 18.25 3.17
C ASN A 90 -3.87 17.80 4.18
N PHE A 91 -4.08 16.49 4.37
CA PHE A 91 -4.95 15.96 5.44
C PHE A 91 -4.37 16.16 6.84
N LEU A 92 -3.08 15.92 7.02
CA LEU A 92 -2.39 16.00 8.32
C LEU A 92 -1.82 17.38 8.64
N THR A 93 -2.34 18.43 8.01
CA THR A 93 -1.98 19.81 8.31
C THR A 93 -2.47 20.18 9.71
N TYR A 94 -1.56 20.67 10.55
CA TYR A 94 -1.84 21.03 11.94
C TYR A 94 -2.94 22.07 12.09
N TYR A 95 -2.78 23.21 11.41
CA TYR A 95 -3.68 24.33 11.57
C TYR A 95 -5.02 24.06 10.85
N PRO A 96 -6.15 23.96 11.57
CA PRO A 96 -7.41 23.51 10.97
C PRO A 96 -7.87 24.38 9.79
N ALA A 97 -7.64 25.70 9.83
CA ALA A 97 -8.04 26.61 8.76
C ALA A 97 -7.19 26.49 7.48
N ARG A 98 -6.03 25.82 7.53
CA ARG A 98 -5.20 25.50 6.36
C ARG A 98 -5.33 24.05 5.91
N ARG A 99 -6.06 23.22 6.66
CA ARG A 99 -6.25 21.81 6.33
C ARG A 99 -7.19 21.68 5.13
N ILE A 100 -6.88 20.76 4.23
CA ILE A 100 -7.67 20.52 3.02
C ILE A 100 -9.11 20.16 3.37
N THR A 101 -10.06 20.66 2.58
CA THR A 101 -11.47 20.31 2.69
C THR A 101 -11.76 18.98 2.00
N ALA A 102 -12.91 18.36 2.28
CA ALA A 102 -13.34 17.16 1.55
C ALA A 102 -13.51 17.45 0.05
N GLU A 103 -14.06 18.60 -0.30
CA GLU A 103 -14.29 19.01 -1.69
C GLU A 103 -12.97 19.14 -2.46
N ASP A 104 -11.97 19.79 -1.86
CA ASP A 104 -10.66 19.96 -2.48
C ASP A 104 -9.88 18.64 -2.51
N GLY A 105 -10.01 17.82 -1.46
CA GLY A 105 -9.41 16.50 -1.38
C GLY A 105 -9.85 15.59 -2.53
N LEU A 106 -11.15 15.57 -2.86
CA LEU A 106 -11.69 14.80 -3.98
C LEU A 106 -11.14 15.22 -5.35
N LYS A 107 -10.67 16.46 -5.47
CA LYS A 107 -10.12 17.02 -6.72
C LYS A 107 -8.60 16.83 -6.81
N HIS A 108 -7.95 16.27 -5.79
CA HIS A 108 -6.50 16.14 -5.71
C HIS A 108 -5.93 15.22 -6.80
N GLU A 109 -4.78 15.60 -7.37
CA GLU A 109 -4.14 14.91 -8.50
C GLU A 109 -3.71 13.47 -8.17
N TYR A 110 -3.50 13.16 -6.90
CA TYR A 110 -3.29 11.78 -6.43
C TYR A 110 -4.36 10.78 -6.91
N PHE A 111 -5.63 11.19 -7.03
CA PHE A 111 -6.69 10.28 -7.50
C PHE A 111 -6.74 10.13 -9.02
N ARG A 112 -5.90 10.90 -9.75
CA ARG A 112 -5.81 10.90 -11.21
C ARG A 112 -4.49 10.34 -11.73
N GLU A 113 -3.52 10.12 -10.85
CA GLU A 113 -2.23 9.55 -11.23
C GLU A 113 -2.34 8.04 -11.54
N THR A 114 -1.37 7.53 -12.29
CA THR A 114 -1.26 6.08 -12.55
C THR A 114 -0.50 5.38 -11.43
N PRO A 115 -0.92 4.17 -11.01
CA PRO A 115 -2.07 3.41 -11.52
C PRO A 115 -3.41 3.98 -11.04
N LEU A 116 -4.42 3.96 -11.91
CA LEU A 116 -5.76 4.40 -11.56
C LEU A 116 -6.39 3.45 -10.52
N PRO A 117 -7.38 3.93 -9.73
CA PRO A 117 -8.13 3.09 -8.83
C PRO A 117 -8.71 1.87 -9.55
N ILE A 118 -8.61 0.71 -8.90
CA ILE A 118 -9.22 -0.53 -9.39
C ILE A 118 -10.74 -0.37 -9.45
N ASP A 119 -11.36 -0.85 -10.54
CA ASP A 119 -12.81 -0.83 -10.67
C ASP A 119 -13.45 -1.66 -9.54
N PRO A 120 -14.52 -1.17 -8.87
CA PRO A 120 -15.15 -1.88 -7.77
C PRO A 120 -15.61 -3.32 -8.10
N SER A 121 -15.91 -3.62 -9.37
CA SER A 121 -16.26 -4.97 -9.82
C SER A 121 -15.09 -5.98 -9.75
N MET A 122 -13.85 -5.46 -9.70
CA MET A 122 -12.64 -6.25 -9.58
C MET A 122 -12.23 -6.48 -8.12
N PHE A 123 -12.92 -5.86 -7.15
CA PHE A 123 -12.68 -6.17 -5.74
C PHE A 123 -13.03 -7.64 -5.46
N PRO A 124 -12.25 -8.33 -4.60
CA PRO A 124 -12.59 -9.69 -4.20
C PRO A 124 -13.93 -9.67 -3.44
N THR A 125 -14.92 -10.42 -3.94
CA THR A 125 -16.19 -10.62 -3.22
C THR A 125 -15.99 -11.68 -2.14
N TRP A 126 -16.54 -11.47 -0.95
CA TRP A 126 -16.58 -12.51 0.10
C TRP A 126 -17.96 -13.18 0.17
N PRO A 127 -18.04 -14.53 0.26
CA PRO A 127 -16.94 -15.47 -0.03
C PRO A 127 -16.58 -15.39 -1.52
N ALA A 128 -15.34 -15.75 -1.86
CA ALA A 128 -14.89 -15.71 -3.24
C ALA A 128 -15.83 -16.55 -4.11
N LYS A 129 -16.16 -16.09 -5.32
CA LYS A 129 -17.02 -16.88 -6.24
C LYS A 129 -16.46 -18.30 -6.47
N SER A 130 -15.13 -18.45 -6.41
CA SER A 130 -14.41 -19.73 -6.45
C SER A 130 -14.64 -20.62 -5.22
N GLU A 131 -14.94 -20.04 -4.07
CA GLU A 131 -15.22 -20.72 -2.81
C GLU A 131 -16.70 -21.12 -2.68
N GLN A 132 -17.60 -20.37 -3.31
CA GLN A 132 -19.02 -20.70 -3.42
C GLN A 132 -19.26 -21.92 -4.33
N GLN A 133 -18.42 -22.09 -5.35
CA GLN A 133 -18.36 -23.35 -6.08
C GLN A 133 -17.62 -24.37 -5.21
N ARG A 134 -18.37 -25.22 -4.49
CA ARG A 134 -17.86 -26.54 -4.10
C ARG A 134 -17.48 -27.25 -5.40
N VAL A 135 -16.25 -27.07 -5.85
CA VAL A 135 -15.64 -27.95 -6.83
C VAL A 135 -15.75 -29.31 -6.18
N LYS A 136 -16.71 -30.14 -6.63
CA LYS A 136 -16.66 -31.57 -6.35
C LYS A 136 -15.23 -31.95 -6.69
N ARG A 137 -14.49 -32.54 -5.74
CA ARG A 137 -13.15 -33.07 -5.99
C ARG A 137 -13.29 -34.14 -7.08
N GLY A 138 -13.42 -33.72 -8.33
CA GLY A 138 -13.18 -34.54 -9.49
C GLY A 138 -11.70 -34.84 -9.40
N THR A 139 -11.39 -36.12 -9.31
CA THR A 139 -10.04 -36.64 -9.47
C THR A 139 -9.35 -35.86 -10.58
N SER A 140 -8.24 -35.18 -10.26
CA SER A 140 -7.40 -34.56 -11.28
C SER A 140 -7.20 -35.58 -12.41
N PRO A 141 -7.36 -35.19 -13.69
CA PRO A 141 -7.09 -36.09 -14.80
C PRO A 141 -5.71 -36.71 -14.59
N ARG A 142 -5.61 -38.03 -14.76
CA ARG A 142 -4.32 -38.70 -14.62
C ARG A 142 -3.33 -38.02 -15.58
N PRO A 143 -2.09 -37.74 -15.14
CA PRO A 143 -1.08 -37.25 -16.06
C PRO A 143 -0.96 -38.22 -17.25
N PRO A 144 -0.68 -37.73 -18.46
CA PRO A 144 -0.52 -38.59 -19.63
C PRO A 144 0.47 -39.71 -19.34
N GLU A 145 0.17 -40.94 -19.76
CA GLU A 145 1.10 -42.09 -19.73
C GLU A 145 2.25 -41.85 -20.74
N GLY A 146 3.12 -40.88 -20.45
CA GLY A 146 4.31 -40.55 -21.25
C GLY A 146 5.63 -41.00 -20.60
N GLY A 147 5.57 -41.71 -19.47
CA GLY A 147 6.74 -42.08 -18.66
C GLY A 147 7.46 -43.36 -19.06
N LEU A 148 7.11 -44.01 -20.18
CA LEU A 148 7.71 -45.28 -20.59
C LEU A 148 9.07 -45.15 -21.29
N GLY A 149 9.55 -43.91 -21.52
CA GLY A 149 10.85 -43.66 -22.15
C GLY A 149 12.06 -43.74 -21.20
N TYR A 150 11.85 -43.78 -19.88
CA TYR A 150 12.98 -43.73 -18.93
C TYR A 150 13.77 -45.06 -18.88
N SER A 151 13.16 -46.20 -19.20
CA SER A 151 13.81 -47.52 -19.11
C SER A 151 14.77 -47.82 -20.27
N GLN A 152 14.89 -46.93 -21.25
CA GLN A 152 15.82 -47.05 -22.38
C GLN A 152 17.05 -46.14 -22.26
N LEU A 153 17.14 -45.31 -21.22
CA LEU A 153 18.33 -44.50 -20.96
C LEU A 153 19.27 -45.35 -20.08
N GLY A 154 20.31 -45.89 -20.70
CA GLY A 154 21.42 -46.53 -19.99
C GLY A 154 22.09 -45.56 -19.01
N ASP A 155 22.73 -46.10 -17.99
CA ASP A 155 23.29 -45.41 -16.82
C ASP A 155 24.53 -44.53 -17.09
N ASP A 156 24.69 -43.99 -18.31
CA ASP A 156 25.95 -43.38 -18.76
C ASP A 156 25.94 -41.85 -18.93
N ASP A 157 24.85 -41.14 -18.63
CA ASP A 157 24.80 -39.67 -18.78
C ASP A 157 24.33 -38.91 -17.53
N LEU A 158 24.80 -39.32 -16.34
CA LEU A 158 24.70 -38.52 -15.12
C LEU A 158 26.00 -37.78 -14.81
N LYS A 159 26.60 -37.12 -15.81
CA LYS A 159 27.56 -36.05 -15.57
C LYS A 159 27.35 -34.97 -16.63
N ASP A 160 26.95 -33.79 -16.14
CA ASP A 160 27.06 -32.51 -16.84
C ASP A 160 25.86 -32.07 -17.70
N THR A 161 24.71 -31.79 -17.06
CA THR A 161 23.79 -30.74 -17.55
C THR A 161 23.07 -30.06 -16.37
N GLY A 162 23.81 -29.22 -15.65
CA GLY A 162 23.21 -28.20 -14.79
C GLY A 162 22.39 -27.20 -15.61
N PHE A 163 21.37 -26.63 -14.99
CA PHE A 163 20.45 -25.67 -15.63
C PHE A 163 21.21 -24.43 -16.11
N HIS A 164 21.40 -24.30 -17.42
CA HIS A 164 22.09 -23.16 -18.04
C HIS A 164 21.10 -22.31 -18.84
N LEU A 165 20.87 -21.07 -18.39
CA LEU A 165 20.02 -20.11 -19.08
C LEU A 165 20.87 -19.26 -20.05
N THR A 166 20.89 -19.63 -21.33
CA THR A 166 21.51 -18.81 -22.39
C THR A 166 20.49 -18.27 -23.37
N THR A 167 20.54 -16.95 -23.49
CA THR A 167 19.87 -16.08 -24.44
C THR A 167 20.25 -16.41 -25.90
N THR A 168 19.36 -16.07 -26.83
CA THR A 168 19.50 -15.91 -28.30
C THR A 168 19.40 -17.13 -29.24
N ASN A 169 18.22 -17.22 -29.85
CA ASN A 169 17.86 -17.34 -31.28
C ASN A 169 18.17 -18.61 -32.12
N GLN A 170 17.09 -19.02 -32.80
CA GLN A 170 16.95 -19.90 -33.98
C GLN A 170 17.01 -21.42 -33.78
N GLY A 171 15.82 -22.04 -33.81
CA GLY A 171 15.63 -23.48 -34.04
C GLY A 171 14.14 -23.83 -34.02
N ALA A 172 13.60 -24.23 -35.18
CA ALA A 172 12.19 -24.54 -35.40
C ALA A 172 11.67 -25.63 -34.45
N SER A 173 10.63 -25.31 -33.68
CA SER A 173 9.92 -26.30 -32.87
C SER A 173 8.65 -26.75 -33.58
N ALA A 174 8.51 -28.06 -33.69
CA ALA A 174 7.36 -28.76 -34.25
C ALA A 174 6.07 -28.39 -33.49
N ALA A 175 4.98 -28.28 -34.24
CA ALA A 175 3.66 -27.92 -33.74
C ALA A 175 3.10 -29.01 -32.80
N GLY A 176 3.18 -28.76 -31.50
CA GLY A 176 2.40 -29.45 -30.47
C GLY A 176 1.07 -28.73 -30.20
N PRO A 177 0.04 -29.42 -29.67
CA PRO A 177 -1.28 -28.84 -29.50
C PRO A 177 -1.32 -27.89 -28.28
N GLY A 178 -1.46 -26.58 -28.56
CA GLY A 178 -2.15 -25.61 -27.69
C GLY A 178 -1.33 -24.86 -26.63
N PHE A 179 -1.20 -23.54 -26.79
CA PHE A 179 -1.95 -22.47 -26.08
C PHE A 179 -1.40 -21.12 -26.59
N SER A 180 -2.27 -20.19 -27.01
CA SER A 180 -1.85 -18.87 -27.51
C SER A 180 -2.35 -17.77 -26.58
N LEU A 181 -1.43 -17.01 -26.01
CA LEU A 181 -1.68 -15.77 -25.29
C LEU A 181 -1.42 -14.60 -26.24
N LYS A 182 -2.44 -13.76 -26.44
CA LYS A 182 -2.29 -12.49 -27.18
C LYS A 182 -1.95 -11.39 -26.18
N PHE A 183 -0.85 -10.67 -26.44
CA PHE A 183 -0.60 -9.33 -25.91
C PHE A 183 -1.25 -8.31 -26.84
#